data_AF-J9DPT4-F1
#
_entry.id   AF-J9DPT4-F1
#
_cell.length_a   1.000
_cell.length_b   1.000
_cell.length_c   1.000
_cell.angle_alpha   90.00
_cell.angle_beta   90.00
_cell.angle_gamma   90.00
#
_symmetry.space_group_name_H-M   'P 1'
#
loop_
_entity.id
_entity.type
_entity.pdbx_description
1 polymer ?
#
loop_
_entity_poly.entity_id
_entity_poly.type
_entity_poly.pdbx_seq_one_letter_code
_entity_poly.pdbx_strand_id
1 'polypeptide(L)'
;IPILLIVRNTGTGTTSPFTGLDLITPSGFGLEFWLAMQYGTARSIGLKDQKFLELESSHFNFPADVPDCDAGLNEFKEEYINLQEKYIRRPHNRRVKYWSSLSIKYPFTFQFSELSHDWLENSGFQGTPYVIRDRRTLLTIDKWLAGRGPMPE
;
A
#
# COMPACT_ATOMS: atom_id res chain seq x y z
N ILE A 1 3.07 36.36 -2.20
CA ILE A 1 2.54 35.15 -2.88
C ILE A 1 1.84 34.32 -1.81
N PRO A 2 0.55 33.97 -1.96
CA PRO A 2 -0.14 33.14 -0.97
C PRO A 2 0.39 31.71 -1.05
N ILE A 3 0.64 31.10 0.10
CA ILE A 3 1.16 29.74 0.25
C ILE A 3 0.30 29.05 1.29
N LEU A 4 -0.08 27.80 1.04
CA LEU A 4 -0.81 26.99 2.01
C LEU A 4 0.14 25.92 2.57
N LEU A 5 0.26 25.89 3.89
CA LEU A 5 1.04 24.90 4.63
C LEU A 5 0.08 23.98 5.37
N ILE A 6 0.12 22.68 5.09
CA ILE A 6 -0.67 21.67 5.79
C ILE A 6 0.29 20.83 6.62
N VAL A 7 0.07 20.78 7.93
CA VAL A 7 0.86 19.92 8.82
C VAL A 7 0.18 18.57 8.91
N ARG A 8 0.85 17.51 8.45
CA ARG A 8 0.39 16.13 8.58
C ARG A 8 0.84 15.56 9.93
N ASN A 9 -0.13 15.32 10.81
CA ASN A 9 0.09 14.57 12.05
C ASN A 9 -0.63 13.22 11.96
N THR A 10 0.08 12.20 11.49
CA THR A 10 -0.44 10.84 11.28
C THR A 10 -0.05 9.87 12.40
N GLY A 11 0.52 10.34 13.51
CA GLY A 11 1.03 9.49 14.59
C GLY A 11 0.11 9.37 15.80
N THR A 12 -0.15 8.15 16.24
CA THR A 12 -0.53 7.81 17.62
C THR A 12 0.71 7.26 18.35
N GLY A 13 1.67 8.13 18.66
CA GLY A 13 2.96 7.74 19.26
C GLY A 13 4.03 8.84 19.12
N THR A 14 5.19 8.66 19.76
CA THR A 14 6.22 9.71 19.86
C THR A 14 7.06 9.93 18.60
N THR A 15 7.03 9.04 17.60
CA THR A 15 7.81 9.19 16.36
C THR A 15 7.19 8.38 15.20
N SER A 16 6.21 8.95 14.47
CA SER A 16 5.82 8.39 13.17
C SER A 16 6.73 9.01 12.10
N PRO A 17 7.39 8.22 11.23
CA PRO A 17 8.22 8.78 10.15
C PRO A 17 7.40 9.57 9.13
N PHE A 18 6.07 9.43 9.16
CA PHE A 18 5.14 10.10 8.26
C PHE A 18 4.63 11.46 8.76
N THR A 19 5.15 11.97 9.89
CA THR A 19 4.89 13.36 10.31
C THR A 19 5.67 14.32 9.42
N GLY A 20 4.97 15.27 8.80
CA GLY A 20 5.58 16.18 7.84
C GLY A 20 4.71 17.39 7.52
N LEU A 21 5.13 18.13 6.50
CA LEU A 21 4.41 19.29 5.98
C LEU A 21 4.17 19.13 4.49
N ASP A 22 2.99 19.53 4.03
CA ASP A 22 2.68 19.69 2.62
C ASP A 22 2.65 21.18 2.30
N LEU A 23 3.49 21.57 1.34
CA LEU A 23 3.61 22.93 0.86
C LEU A 23 2.86 23.05 -0.47
N ILE A 24 1.77 23.80 -0.48
CA ILE A 24 0.97 24.05 -1.68
C ILE A 24 1.22 25.48 -2.14
N THR A 25 1.83 25.59 -3.32
CA THR A 25 2.19 26.86 -3.95
C THR A 25 1.43 27.07 -5.25
N PRO A 26 1.11 28.32 -5.64
CA PRO A 26 0.55 28.62 -6.96
C PRO A 26 1.45 28.13 -8.11
N SER A 27 0.85 27.85 -9.26
CA SER A 27 1.58 27.45 -10.47
C SER A 27 2.63 28.50 -10.87
N GLY A 28 3.83 28.06 -11.23
CA GLY A 28 4.94 28.92 -11.65
C GLY A 28 6.04 29.10 -10.60
N PHE A 29 5.74 28.93 -9.32
CA PHE A 29 6.71 29.13 -8.23
C PHE A 29 7.41 27.84 -7.75
N GLY A 30 7.02 26.67 -8.26
CA GLY A 30 7.51 25.38 -7.75
C GLY A 30 9.03 25.23 -7.81
N LEU A 31 9.68 25.72 -8.87
CA LEU A 31 11.13 25.63 -9.03
C LEU A 31 11.89 26.49 -8.01
N GLU A 32 11.41 27.70 -7.73
CA GLU A 32 12.04 28.61 -6.76
C GLU A 32 12.01 28.02 -5.35
N PHE A 33 10.85 27.48 -4.94
CA PHE A 33 10.73 26.76 -3.66
C PHE A 33 11.60 25.51 -3.61
N TRP A 34 11.65 24.74 -4.71
CA TRP A 34 12.49 23.56 -4.79
C TRP A 34 13.98 23.90 -4.59
N LEU A 35 14.48 24.94 -5.27
CA LEU A 35 15.86 25.40 -5.11
C LEU A 35 16.14 25.91 -3.70
N ALA A 36 15.22 26.70 -3.13
CA ALA A 36 15.35 27.19 -1.76
C ALA A 36 15.44 26.04 -0.74
N MET A 37 14.62 24.99 -0.89
CA MET A 37 14.70 23.79 -0.04
C MET A 37 16.04 23.06 -0.22
N GLN A 38 16.52 22.92 -1.45
CA GLN A 38 17.80 22.26 -1.73
C GLN A 38 18.99 23.01 -1.11
N TYR A 39 18.99 24.35 -1.16
CA TYR A 39 19.97 25.18 -0.48
C TYR A 39 19.84 25.13 1.04
N GLY A 40 18.62 24.95 1.55
CA GLY A 40 18.33 24.65 2.94
C GLY A 40 18.73 23.23 3.40
N THR A 41 19.48 22.48 2.59
CA THR A 41 19.95 21.10 2.86
C THR A 41 18.87 20.02 2.85
N ALA A 42 17.66 20.32 2.32
CA ALA A 42 16.66 19.29 2.09
C ALA A 42 17.16 18.23 1.10
N ARG A 43 16.71 16.99 1.29
CA ARG A 43 16.97 15.87 0.39
C ARG A 43 15.69 15.50 -0.33
N SER A 44 15.79 15.31 -1.64
CA SER A 44 14.69 14.79 -2.43
C SER A 44 14.49 13.30 -2.18
N ILE A 45 13.22 12.88 -2.20
CA ILE A 45 12.79 11.50 -2.06
C ILE A 45 12.06 11.09 -3.34
N GLY A 46 12.32 9.88 -3.82
CA GLY A 46 11.60 9.29 -4.94
C GLY A 46 10.40 8.44 -4.52
N LEU A 47 9.69 7.89 -5.51
CA LEU A 47 8.57 6.98 -5.25
C LEU A 47 8.97 5.75 -4.43
N LYS A 48 10.19 5.25 -4.62
CA LYS A 48 10.71 4.11 -3.88
C LYS A 48 10.86 4.41 -2.39
N ASP A 49 11.45 5.56 -2.04
CA ASP A 49 11.63 5.90 -0.63
C ASP A 49 10.32 6.35 0.00
N GLN A 50 9.38 6.90 -0.78
CA GLN A 50 8.00 7.08 -0.33
C GLN A 50 7.34 5.75 0.06
N LYS A 51 7.46 4.69 -0.76
CA LYS A 51 6.93 3.36 -0.43
C LYS A 51 7.54 2.82 0.88
N PHE A 52 8.84 3.02 1.09
CA PHE A 52 9.48 2.64 2.35
C PHE A 52 8.99 3.47 3.55
N LEU A 53 8.82 4.78 3.37
CA LEU A 53 8.30 5.66 4.42
C LEU A 53 6.89 5.25 4.86
N GLU A 54 6.03 4.92 3.90
CA GLU A 54 4.67 4.46 4.16
C GLU A 54 4.69 3.12 4.89
N LEU A 55 5.52 2.16 4.43
CA LEU A 55 5.73 0.87 5.10
C LEU A 55 6.21 1.03 6.56
N GLU A 56 7.24 1.85 6.80
CA GLU A 56 7.77 2.12 8.14
C GLU A 56 6.74 2.79 9.05
N SER A 57 5.85 3.59 8.47
CA SER A 57 4.74 4.21 9.17
C SER A 57 3.53 3.29 9.35
N SER A 58 3.60 2.02 8.92
CA SER A 58 2.49 1.06 8.91
C SER A 58 1.26 1.58 8.14
N HIS A 59 1.48 2.37 7.10
CA HIS A 59 0.44 2.84 6.18
C HIS A 59 0.50 2.01 4.89
N PHE A 60 -0.67 1.74 4.30
CA PHE A 60 -0.77 1.10 3.00
C PHE A 60 -0.50 2.10 1.87
N ASN A 61 0.34 1.73 0.91
CA ASN A 61 0.57 2.47 -0.32
C ASN A 61 -0.55 2.19 -1.34
N PHE A 62 -1.31 3.21 -1.70
CA PHE A 62 -2.24 3.10 -2.82
C PHE A 62 -1.51 3.39 -4.14
N PRO A 63 -1.64 2.55 -5.20
CA PRO A 63 -2.50 1.36 -5.30
C PRO A 63 -1.81 0.03 -4.97
N ALA A 64 -0.48 0.02 -4.76
CA ALA A 64 0.32 -1.20 -4.73
C ALA A 64 -0.03 -2.18 -3.59
N ASP A 65 -0.53 -1.70 -2.45
CA ASP A 65 -0.84 -2.55 -1.30
C ASP A 65 -2.34 -2.90 -1.19
N VAL A 66 -3.15 -2.52 -2.18
CA VAL A 66 -4.61 -2.60 -2.12
C VAL A 66 -5.14 -3.66 -3.11
N PRO A 67 -5.38 -4.91 -2.68
CA PRO A 67 -5.59 -6.04 -3.60
C PRO A 67 -7.01 -6.21 -4.15
N ASP A 68 -7.94 -5.36 -3.75
CA ASP A 68 -9.35 -5.45 -4.11
C ASP A 68 -9.80 -4.37 -5.09
N CYS A 69 -8.96 -3.37 -5.38
CA CYS A 69 -9.28 -2.33 -6.34
C CYS A 69 -8.68 -2.66 -7.72
N ASP A 70 -9.37 -2.25 -8.78
CA ASP A 70 -8.89 -2.47 -10.17
C ASP A 70 -7.51 -1.85 -10.41
N ALA A 71 -7.22 -0.72 -9.77
CA ALA A 71 -5.91 -0.07 -9.85
C ALA A 71 -4.80 -0.94 -9.25
N GLY A 72 -5.05 -1.59 -8.11
CA GLY A 72 -4.10 -2.50 -7.47
C GLY A 72 -3.92 -3.78 -8.26
N LEU A 73 -4.99 -4.34 -8.82
CA LEU A 73 -4.91 -5.49 -9.73
C LEU A 73 -4.06 -5.20 -10.98
N ASN A 74 -4.18 -3.99 -11.53
CA ASN A 74 -3.37 -3.54 -12.65
C ASN A 74 -1.88 -3.40 -12.25
N GLU A 75 -1.60 -2.75 -11.11
CA GLU A 75 -0.22 -2.61 -10.59
C GLU A 75 0.44 -3.99 -10.36
N PHE A 76 -0.28 -4.93 -9.74
CA PHE A 76 0.22 -6.29 -9.54
C PHE A 76 0.46 -7.04 -10.85
N LYS A 77 -0.38 -6.83 -11.86
CA LYS A 77 -0.19 -7.42 -13.19
C LYS A 77 1.07 -6.88 -13.86
N GLU A 78 1.32 -5.58 -13.75
CA GLU A 78 2.55 -4.95 -14.26
C GLU A 78 3.78 -5.43 -13.50
N GLU A 79 3.72 -5.50 -12.17
CA GLU A 79 4.80 -6.02 -11.34
C GLU A 79 5.12 -7.48 -11.69
N TYR A 80 4.09 -8.31 -11.89
CA TYR A 80 4.24 -9.70 -12.32
C TYR A 80 5.02 -9.81 -13.64
N ILE A 81 4.62 -9.05 -14.66
CA ILE A 81 5.28 -9.05 -15.97
C ILE A 81 6.74 -8.64 -15.81
N ASN A 82 6.99 -7.55 -15.07
CA ASN A 82 8.34 -7.04 -14.81
C ASN A 82 9.23 -8.07 -14.08
N LEU A 83 8.71 -8.76 -13.08
CA LEU A 83 9.45 -9.78 -12.32
C LEU A 83 9.70 -11.04 -13.14
N GLN A 84 8.70 -11.48 -13.92
CA GLN A 84 8.83 -12.62 -14.82
C GLN A 84 9.87 -12.36 -15.91
N GLU A 85 9.87 -11.18 -16.53
CA GLU A 85 10.88 -10.79 -17.50
C GLU A 85 12.29 -10.77 -16.89
N LYS A 86 12.45 -10.16 -15.71
CA LYS A 86 13.72 -10.16 -14.97
C LYS A 86 14.21 -11.57 -14.66
N TYR A 87 13.30 -12.49 -14.35
CA TYR A 87 13.62 -13.89 -14.08
C TYR A 87 14.05 -14.64 -15.34
N ILE A 88 13.29 -14.51 -16.43
CA ILE A 88 13.59 -15.15 -17.72
C ILE A 88 14.88 -14.60 -18.33
N ARG A 89 15.21 -13.32 -18.10
CA ARG A 89 16.46 -12.72 -18.59
C ARG A 89 17.72 -13.37 -18.01
N ARG A 90 17.65 -13.95 -16.81
CA ARG A 90 18.79 -14.67 -16.20
C ARG A 90 18.98 -16.02 -16.91
N PRO A 91 20.20 -16.52 -17.13
CA PRO A 91 20.39 -17.84 -17.71
C PRO A 91 19.94 -18.95 -16.72
N HIS A 92 19.53 -20.10 -17.23
CA HIS A 92 18.91 -21.20 -16.45
C HIS A 92 19.70 -21.54 -15.16
N ASN A 93 21.03 -21.68 -15.24
CA ASN A 93 21.87 -22.04 -14.09
C ASN A 93 22.03 -20.92 -13.04
N ARG A 94 21.64 -19.68 -13.37
CA ARG A 94 21.67 -18.52 -12.46
C ARG A 94 20.27 -18.13 -11.96
N ARG A 95 19.22 -18.83 -12.41
CA ARG A 95 17.84 -18.64 -11.94
C ARG A 95 17.62 -19.39 -10.63
N VAL A 96 16.83 -18.79 -9.75
CA VAL A 96 16.33 -19.45 -8.54
C VAL A 96 15.31 -20.51 -8.93
N LYS A 97 15.47 -21.73 -8.44
CA LYS A 97 14.56 -22.86 -8.73
C LYS A 97 13.35 -22.85 -7.79
N TYR A 98 12.39 -21.97 -8.04
CA TYR A 98 11.22 -21.77 -7.17
C TYR A 98 10.41 -23.04 -6.89
N TRP A 99 10.06 -23.80 -7.92
CA TRP A 99 9.29 -25.04 -7.74
C TRP A 99 10.15 -26.19 -7.22
N SER A 100 11.20 -26.56 -7.97
CA SER A 100 11.94 -27.79 -7.69
C SER A 100 12.82 -27.76 -6.44
N SER A 101 13.18 -26.58 -5.93
CA SER A 101 13.99 -26.44 -4.72
C SER A 101 13.24 -25.82 -3.55
N LEU A 102 12.29 -24.92 -3.78
CA LEU A 102 11.61 -24.17 -2.72
C LEU A 102 10.12 -24.48 -2.59
N SER A 103 9.56 -25.31 -3.49
CA SER A 103 8.13 -25.64 -3.54
C SER A 103 7.21 -24.42 -3.58
N ILE A 104 7.67 -23.31 -4.17
CA ILE A 104 6.89 -22.07 -4.30
C ILE A 104 6.08 -22.13 -5.61
N LYS A 105 4.74 -22.15 -5.48
CA LYS A 105 3.79 -22.19 -6.60
C LYS A 105 3.70 -20.86 -7.37
N TYR A 106 3.60 -19.75 -6.65
CA TYR A 106 3.43 -18.40 -7.22
C TYR A 106 4.55 -17.45 -6.77
N PRO A 107 5.72 -17.45 -7.43
CA PRO A 107 6.87 -16.64 -7.01
C PRO A 107 6.78 -15.15 -7.37
N PHE A 108 5.85 -14.75 -8.24
CA PHE A 108 5.76 -13.39 -8.78
C PHE A 108 4.35 -12.79 -8.70
N THR A 109 3.39 -13.53 -8.14
CA THR A 109 2.00 -13.11 -8.00
C THR A 109 1.46 -13.53 -6.65
N PHE A 110 0.46 -12.79 -6.18
CA PHE A 110 -0.33 -13.15 -5.01
C PHE A 110 -1.69 -13.67 -5.46
N GLN A 111 -1.92 -14.97 -5.32
CA GLN A 111 -3.20 -15.58 -5.71
C GLN A 111 -4.21 -15.48 -4.55
N PHE A 112 -4.64 -14.25 -4.24
CA PHE A 112 -5.59 -13.99 -3.15
C PHE A 112 -6.93 -14.69 -3.34
N SER A 113 -7.36 -14.92 -4.58
CA SER A 113 -8.61 -15.62 -4.89
C SER A 113 -8.57 -17.12 -4.57
N GLU A 114 -7.44 -17.78 -4.79
CA GLU A 114 -7.27 -19.19 -4.41
C GLU A 114 -7.19 -19.30 -2.88
N LEU A 115 -6.47 -18.38 -2.24
CA LEU A 115 -6.39 -18.32 -0.79
C LEU A 115 -7.77 -18.09 -0.16
N SER A 116 -8.54 -17.11 -0.64
CA SER A 116 -9.86 -16.84 -0.09
C SER A 116 -10.83 -17.98 -0.34
N HIS A 117 -10.79 -18.62 -1.51
CA HIS A 117 -11.62 -19.79 -1.82
C HIS A 117 -11.38 -20.95 -0.85
N ASP A 118 -10.12 -21.31 -0.60
CA ASP A 118 -9.77 -22.39 0.33
C ASP A 118 -10.27 -22.11 1.76
N TRP A 119 -10.13 -20.86 2.23
CA TRP A 119 -10.67 -20.46 3.54
C TRP A 119 -12.20 -20.48 3.61
N LEU A 120 -12.88 -20.14 2.51
CA LEU A 120 -14.34 -20.13 2.44
C LEU A 120 -14.93 -21.55 2.39
N GLU A 121 -14.33 -22.44 1.61
CA GLU A 121 -14.74 -23.84 1.55
C GLU A 121 -14.64 -24.50 2.93
N ASN A 122 -13.57 -24.21 3.67
CA ASN A 122 -13.35 -24.75 5.02
C ASN A 122 -14.30 -24.16 6.08
N SER A 123 -14.84 -22.95 5.87
CA SER A 123 -15.73 -22.28 6.82
C SER A 123 -17.22 -22.52 6.56
N GLY A 124 -17.58 -23.12 5.42
CA GLY A 124 -18.97 -23.35 5.02
C GLY A 124 -19.75 -22.07 4.69
N PHE A 125 -19.05 -20.94 4.50
CA PHE A 125 -19.66 -19.66 4.16
C PHE A 125 -19.97 -19.59 2.65
N GLN A 126 -21.23 -19.34 2.29
CA GLN A 126 -21.72 -19.33 0.90
C GLN A 126 -21.74 -17.93 0.25
N GLY A 127 -21.23 -16.90 0.92
CA GLY A 127 -21.22 -15.52 0.41
C GLY A 127 -19.90 -15.13 -0.26
N THR A 128 -19.93 -14.02 -1.01
CA THR A 128 -18.70 -13.39 -1.53
C THR A 128 -18.06 -12.54 -0.44
N PRO A 129 -16.76 -12.72 -0.12
CA PRO A 129 -16.07 -11.87 0.84
C PRO A 129 -15.91 -10.47 0.25
N TYR A 130 -16.06 -9.44 1.08
CA TYR A 130 -15.79 -8.05 0.71
C TYR A 130 -15.06 -7.34 1.84
N VAL A 131 -14.27 -6.32 1.49
CA VAL A 131 -13.49 -5.54 2.46
C VAL A 131 -14.24 -4.25 2.76
N ILE A 132 -14.57 -4.03 4.04
CA ILE A 132 -15.16 -2.78 4.51
C ILE A 132 -14.03 -1.79 4.81
N ARG A 133 -14.00 -0.66 4.10
CA ARG A 133 -13.04 0.43 4.33
C ARG A 133 -13.64 1.69 4.96
N ASP A 134 -14.97 1.78 5.01
CA ASP A 134 -15.59 2.95 5.64
C ASP A 134 -15.34 2.91 7.14
N ARG A 135 -14.61 3.91 7.63
CA ARG A 135 -14.28 4.04 9.05
C ARG A 135 -15.53 4.17 9.92
N ARG A 136 -16.61 4.77 9.40
CA ARG A 136 -17.85 4.94 10.17
C ARG A 136 -18.52 3.60 10.42
N THR A 137 -18.67 2.78 9.39
CA THR A 137 -19.25 1.43 9.53
C THR A 137 -18.38 0.54 10.40
N LEU A 138 -17.05 0.56 10.24
CA LEU A 138 -16.12 -0.18 11.09
C LEU A 138 -16.25 0.22 12.57
N LEU A 139 -16.38 1.51 12.87
CA LEU A 139 -16.59 1.97 14.25
C LEU A 139 -17.95 1.52 14.83
N THR A 140 -18.99 1.44 14.00
CA THR A 140 -20.29 0.91 14.43
C THR A 140 -20.20 -0.60 14.72
N ILE A 141 -19.53 -1.35 13.85
CA ILE A 141 -19.27 -2.79 14.04
C ILE A 141 -18.46 -3.04 15.31
N ASP A 142 -17.38 -2.28 15.54
CA ASP A 142 -16.56 -2.40 16.74
C ASP A 142 -17.35 -2.13 18.03
N LYS A 143 -18.18 -1.07 18.04
CA LYS A 143 -19.08 -0.77 19.16
C LYS A 143 -20.08 -1.89 19.41
N TRP A 144 -20.63 -2.48 18.35
CA TRP A 144 -21.56 -3.60 18.44
C TRP A 144 -20.88 -4.86 18.99
N LEU A 145 -19.70 -5.22 18.47
CA LEU A 145 -18.90 -6.35 18.95
C LEU A 145 -18.50 -6.18 20.43
N ALA A 146 -18.23 -4.95 20.88
CA ALA A 146 -17.97 -4.63 22.28
C ALA A 146 -19.23 -4.58 23.17
N GLY A 147 -20.43 -4.85 22.62
CA GLY A 147 -21.71 -4.81 23.34
C GLY A 147 -22.17 -3.40 23.73
N ARG A 148 -21.58 -2.35 23.15
CA ARG A 148 -21.82 -0.94 23.49
C ARG A 148 -22.72 -0.21 22.49
N GLY A 149 -23.28 -0.91 21.51
CA GLY A 149 -24.12 -0.31 20.47
C GLY A 149 -25.10 -1.29 19.81
N PRO A 150 -26.10 -0.76 19.07
CA PRO A 150 -27.03 -1.58 18.29
C PRO A 150 -26.32 -2.28 17.14
N MET A 151 -26.95 -3.34 16.61
CA MET A 151 -26.45 -4.05 15.42
C MET A 151 -26.37 -3.09 14.23
N PRO A 152 -25.22 -3.04 13.51
CA PRO A 152 -25.11 -2.24 12.29
C PRO A 152 -26.05 -2.78 11.22
N GLU A 153 -26.70 -1.86 10.49
CA GLU A 153 -27.43 -2.16 9.25
C GLU A 153 -26.47 -2.38 8.08
#